data_AF-A0A1Y4NIN2-F1
#
_entry.id   AF-A0A1Y4NIN2-F1
#
_cell.length_a   1.000
_cell.length_b   1.000
_cell.length_c   1.000
_cell.angle_alpha   90.00
_cell.angle_beta   90.00
_cell.angle_gamma   90.00
#
_symmetry.space_group_name_H-M   'P 1'
#
loop_
_entity.id
_entity.type
_entity.pdbx_description
1 polymer ?
#
loop_
_entity_poly.entity_id
_entity_poly.type
_entity_poly.pdbx_seq_one_letter_code
_entity_poly.pdbx_strand_id
1 'polypeptide(L)' 'MVKKKGVLCYDRESGRYDIYFGNGSYYGGLHCGDCFDVEMDGDWVPVRIEMDDDWYLVGVPKIRLDGLTVRADWYE' A
#
# COMPACT_ATOMS: atom_id res chain seq x y z
N MET A 1 13.04 -7.59 -10.24
CA MET A 1 13.04 -6.12 -10.01
C MET A 1 13.23 -5.87 -8.51
N VAL A 2 13.75 -4.70 -8.12
CA VAL A 2 13.95 -4.37 -6.70
C VAL A 2 12.67 -3.71 -6.19
N LYS A 3 11.99 -4.34 -5.23
CA LYS A 3 10.83 -3.72 -4.58
C LYS A 3 11.27 -2.54 -3.70
N LYS A 4 10.64 -1.38 -3.88
CA LYS A 4 10.87 -0.18 -3.08
C LYS A 4 10.00 -0.19 -1.84
N LYS A 5 10.61 -0.03 -0.65
CA LYS A 5 9.88 0.04 0.62
C LYS A 5 9.28 1.42 0.85
N GLY A 6 8.09 1.47 1.43
CA GLY A 6 7.40 2.70 1.80
C GLY A 6 6.39 2.47 2.91
N VAL A 7 5.61 3.50 3.19
CA VAL A 7 4.54 3.50 4.21
C VAL A 7 3.23 3.84 3.53
N LEU A 8 2.21 3.02 3.78
CA LEU A 8 0.86 3.24 3.29
C LEU A 8 0.20 4.41 4.04
N CYS A 9 -0.34 5.39 3.32
CA CYS A 9 -0.93 6.59 3.91
C CYS A 9 -2.19 7.03 3.14
N TYR A 10 -3.22 7.47 3.86
CA TYR A 10 -4.42 8.00 3.23
C TYR A 10 -4.24 9.46 2.78
N ASP A 11 -4.38 9.71 1.49
CA ASP A 11 -4.48 11.05 0.93
C ASP A 11 -5.94 11.52 0.92
N ARG A 12 -6.22 12.55 1.71
CA ARG A 12 -7.56 13.13 1.85
C ARG A 12 -7.97 13.98 0.66
N GLU A 13 -7.02 14.49 -0.12
CA GLU A 13 -7.33 15.32 -1.29
C GLU A 13 -7.88 14.46 -2.43
N SER A 14 -7.24 13.32 -2.70
CA SER A 14 -7.71 12.36 -3.72
C SER A 14 -8.73 11.33 -3.22
N GLY A 15 -8.83 11.14 -1.90
CA GLY A 15 -9.67 10.10 -1.29
C GLY A 15 -9.13 8.68 -1.49
N ARG A 16 -7.82 8.55 -1.68
CA ARG A 16 -7.13 7.29 -2.00
C ARG A 16 -6.02 7.02 -1.01
N TYR A 17 -5.69 5.75 -0.82
CA TYR A 17 -4.41 5.41 -0.23
C TYR A 17 -3.27 5.65 -1.22
N ASP A 18 -2.10 6.00 -0.70
CA ASP A 18 -0.86 6.18 -1.44
C ASP A 18 0.31 5.55 -0.65
N ILE A 19 1.48 5.45 -1.26
CA ILE A 19 2.69 4.93 -0.64
C ILE A 19 3.73 6.05 -0.56
N TYR A 20 4.10 6.44 0.65
CA TYR A 20 5.21 7.36 0.90
C TYR A 20 6.54 6.61 1.02
N PHE A 21 7.52 6.94 0.18
CA PHE A 21 8.81 6.22 0.14
C PHE A 21 9.90 6.81 1.04
N GLY A 22 9.58 7.77 1.91
CA GLY A 22 10.51 8.31 2.90
C GLY A 22 11.45 9.43 2.40
N ASN A 23 11.49 9.72 1.10
CA ASN A 23 12.38 10.72 0.48
C ASN A 23 11.61 11.88 -0.18
N GLY A 24 10.38 12.16 0.25
CA GLY A 24 9.50 13.12 -0.41
C GLY A 24 8.78 12.58 -1.66
N SER A 25 9.13 11.37 -2.13
CA SER A 25 8.40 10.74 -3.25
C SER A 25 7.22 9.90 -2.77
N TYR A 26 6.17 9.91 -3.58
CA TYR A 26 4.94 9.15 -3.42
C TYR A 26 4.70 8.29 -4.64
N TYR A 27 3.79 7.32 -4.56
CA TYR A 27 3.40 6.51 -5.72
C TYR A 27 2.45 7.30 -6.62
N GLY A 28 1.55 8.10 -6.05
CA GLY A 28 0.60 8.94 -6.80
C GLY A 28 -0.85 8.47 -6.72
N GLY A 29 -1.18 7.72 -5.67
CA GLY A 29 -2.52 7.21 -5.41
C GLY A 29 -2.73 5.80 -5.97
N LEU A 30 -3.16 4.89 -5.10
CA LEU A 30 -3.44 3.51 -5.42
C LEU A 30 -4.82 3.36 -6.09
N HIS A 31 -4.90 2.35 -6.95
CA HIS A 31 -6.10 1.90 -7.61
C HIS A 31 -6.49 0.49 -7.15
N CYS A 32 -7.79 0.19 -7.20
CA CYS A 32 -8.28 -1.17 -7.04
C CYS A 32 -7.53 -2.10 -8.00
N GLY A 33 -6.97 -3.17 -7.46
CA GLY A 33 -6.16 -4.11 -8.22
C GLY A 33 -4.65 -3.95 -8.05
N ASP A 34 -4.17 -2.81 -7.54
CA ASP A 34 -2.74 -2.62 -7.27
C ASP A 34 -2.29 -3.63 -6.21
N CYS A 35 -1.24 -4.40 -6.54
CA CYS A 35 -0.67 -5.40 -5.64
C CYS A 35 0.59 -4.86 -4.94
N PHE A 36 0.90 -5.35 -3.76
CA PHE A 36 2.17 -5.05 -3.08
C PHE A 36 2.34 -6.04 -1.93
N ASP A 37 3.48 -6.00 -1.25
CA ASP A 37 3.63 -6.77 -0.03
C ASP A 37 3.50 -5.85 1.20
N VAL A 38 2.81 -6.31 2.23
CA VAL A 38 2.77 -5.67 3.57
C VAL A 38 3.69 -6.45 4.50
N GLU A 39 4.43 -5.73 5.36
CA GLU A 39 5.21 -6.35 6.43
C GLU A 39 4.29 -6.76 7.60
N MET A 40 4.28 -8.04 7.94
CA MET A 40 3.54 -8.60 9.07
C MET A 40 4.41 -9.61 9.81
N ASP A 41 4.63 -9.40 11.10
CA ASP A 41 5.40 -10.30 11.97
C ASP A 41 6.81 -10.67 11.43
N GLY A 42 7.42 -9.76 10.66
CA GLY A 42 8.74 -9.93 10.04
C GLY A 42 8.72 -10.57 8.65
N ASP A 43 7.55 -11.00 8.17
CA ASP A 43 7.34 -11.57 6.84
C ASP A 43 6.67 -10.57 5.88
N TRP A 44 6.80 -10.82 4.58
CA TRP A 44 6.17 -10.04 3.52
C TRP A 44 4.97 -10.78 2.94
N VAL A 45 3.77 -10.28 3.22
CA VAL A 45 2.51 -10.88 2.78
C VAL A 45 2.02 -10.18 1.52
N PRO A 46 1.82 -10.90 0.39
CA PRO A 46 1.29 -10.30 -0.83
C PRO A 46 -0.19 -9.93 -0.63
N VAL A 47 -0.53 -8.71 -1.00
CA VAL A 47 -1.90 -8.18 -0.91
C VAL A 47 -2.30 -7.50 -2.21
N ARG A 48 -3.60 -7.29 -2.36
CA ARG A 48 -4.19 -6.45 -3.40
C ARG A 48 -5.12 -5.45 -2.75
N ILE A 49 -4.93 -4.16 -3.03
CA ILE A 49 -5.81 -3.12 -2.50
C ILE A 49 -7.10 -3.05 -3.33
N GLU A 50 -8.22 -2.91 -2.63
CA GLU A 50 -9.56 -2.82 -3.21
C GLU A 50 -10.38 -1.77 -2.44
N MET A 51 -11.48 -1.34 -3.02
CA MET A 51 -12.44 -0.40 -2.44
C MET A 51 -13.84 -1.00 -2.49
N ASP A 52 -14.56 -0.92 -1.36
CA ASP A 52 -16.00 -1.15 -1.28
C ASP A 52 -16.64 0.03 -0.53
N ASP A 53 -17.23 -0.18 0.66
CA ASP A 53 -17.61 0.91 1.56
C ASP A 53 -16.39 1.69 2.11
N ASP A 54 -15.23 1.02 2.22
CA ASP A 54 -13.94 1.58 2.63
C ASP A 54 -12.80 0.82 1.93
N TRP A 55 -11.60 1.40 1.95
CA TRP A 55 -10.40 0.78 1.39
C TRP A 55 -9.98 -0.43 2.24
N TYR A 56 -9.62 -1.52 1.58
CA TYR A 56 -9.19 -2.75 2.25
C TYR A 56 -8.14 -3.51 1.45
N LEU A 57 -7.49 -4.47 2.11
CA LEU A 57 -6.48 -5.33 1.51
C LEU A 57 -7.02 -6.76 1.41
N VAL A 58 -7.08 -7.28 0.20
CA VAL A 58 -7.29 -8.71 -0.05
C VAL A 58 -5.98 -9.45 0.25
N GLY A 59 -6.08 -10.57 0.96
CA GLY A 59 -4.94 -11.41 1.34
C GLY A 59 -4.59 -11.34 2.83
N VAL A 60 -5.18 -10.38 3.57
CA VAL A 60 -5.03 -10.22 5.02
C VAL A 60 -6.38 -9.93 5.68
N PRO A 61 -6.53 -10.15 7.01
CA PRO A 61 -7.72 -9.72 7.74
C PRO A 61 -7.97 -8.22 7.62
N LYS A 62 -9.17 -7.77 7.96
CA LYS A 62 -9.46 -6.33 8.05
C LYS A 62 -8.57 -5.69 9.12
N ILE A 63 -7.69 -4.80 8.68
CA ILE A 63 -6.71 -4.08 9.51
C ILE A 63 -6.76 -2.59 9.17
N ARG A 64 -6.22 -1.76 10.05
CA ARG A 64 -5.98 -0.35 9.75
C ARG A 64 -4.83 -0.24 8.75
N LEU A 65 -5.06 0.48 7.66
CA LEU A 65 -4.10 0.58 6.55
C LEU A 65 -3.04 1.69 6.79
N ASP A 66 -3.40 2.78 7.46
CA ASP A 66 -2.45 3.87 7.75
C ASP A 66 -1.23 3.38 8.53
N GLY A 67 -0.05 3.68 7.99
CA GLY A 67 1.22 3.39 8.65
C GLY A 67 1.77 1.99 8.39
N LEU A 68 1.08 1.15 7.61
CA LEU A 68 1.62 -0.16 7.23
C LEU A 68 2.90 0.01 6.41
N THR A 69 3.95 -0.71 6.80
CA THR A 69 5.16 -0.82 5.98
C THR A 69 4.86 -1.72 4.78
N VAL A 70 5.16 -1.24 3.58
CA VAL A 70 4.87 -1.93 2.32
C VAL A 70 6.10 -1.97 1.42
N ARG A 71 6.09 -2.84 0.41
CA ARG A 71 7.05 -2.80 -0.71
C ARG A 71 6.41 -3.16 -2.04
N ALA A 72 6.80 -2.46 -3.10
CA ALA A 72 6.25 -2.64 -4.44
C ALA A 72 7.32 -2.46 -5.54
N ASP A 73 7.13 -3.09 -6.69
CA ASP A 73 8.04 -3.07 -7.86
C ASP A 73 7.42 -2.42 -9.11
N TRP A 74 6.42 -1.56 -8.96
CA TRP A 74 5.73 -0.84 -10.04
C TRP A 74 6.58 0.21 -10.79
N TYR A 75 7.87 0.28 -10.49
CA TYR A 75 8.82 1.18 -11.15
C TYR A 75 9.55 0.42 -12.25
N GLU A 76 9.29 0.80 -13.51
CA GLU A 76 10.24 0.61 -14.62
C GLU A 76 11.28 1.73 -14.64
#